data_AF-A0A135LYC0-F1
#
_entry.id   AF-A0A135LYC0-F1
#
_cell.length_a   1.000
_cell.length_b   1.000
_cell.length_c   1.000
_cell.angle_alpha   90.00
_cell.angle_beta   90.00
_cell.angle_gamma   90.00
#
_symmetry.space_group_name_H-M   'P 1'
#
loop_
_entity.id
_entity.type
_entity.pdbx_description
1 polymer ?
#
loop_
_entity_poly.entity_id
_entity_poly.type
_entity_poly.pdbx_seq_one_letter_code
_entity_poly.pdbx_strand_id
1 'polypeptide(L)'
;MYSVVSTNLSARSSLARKLPSLTPGQVLRGVRWNYRILEHIKGDNTHISNIFKAQVVPRNTRVATKVPKVPQWLTLPPRALIKVAWPNDENTTKCLQREVLTYRLPGVASAECFRKLYDIIDDSTIALEWLDTTLAEVKYHPDMKIYSLIKSVLRAAFTSCVVLEDHKHVNTDFKPANILLSNIQTDRVIAKVGDLGLVVPVGELFHAQPYAMRAPEVFLGKVCTELSQVWAIGAMLLCWIKPGVLGAWGCPFPLINEAWSMAKIQRVFPHWEIPSPEMIEDVILKTVVNSARSFSQEVPELQAILPFDKETKTVEIPQELTDLLRFILVPDLKTRPSASSVLASREFQRFEDYVSV
;
A
#
# COMPACT_ATOMS: atom_id res chain seq x y z
N MET A 1 -31.43 -18.77 19.21
CA MET A 1 -32.07 -18.85 17.88
C MET A 1 -31.88 -17.49 17.19
N TYR A 2 -30.70 -17.29 16.60
CA TYR A 2 -30.40 -16.40 15.48
C TYR A 2 -29.09 -16.95 14.91
N SER A 3 -29.18 -17.49 13.71
CA SER A 3 -28.11 -18.15 12.96
C SER A 3 -27.50 -17.12 12.03
N VAL A 4 -26.17 -16.96 12.05
CA VAL A 4 -25.44 -16.34 10.94
C VAL A 4 -24.25 -17.23 10.60
N VAL A 5 -24.24 -17.59 9.33
CA VAL A 5 -23.54 -18.70 8.70
C VAL A 5 -22.07 -18.34 8.49
N SER A 6 -21.20 -19.18 9.04
CA SER A 6 -19.82 -19.35 8.60
C SER A 6 -19.81 -19.90 7.18
N THR A 7 -19.08 -19.27 6.26
CA THR A 7 -18.71 -19.89 4.99
C THR A 7 -17.20 -20.01 4.89
N ASN A 8 -16.76 -21.26 5.10
CA ASN A 8 -15.50 -21.81 4.65
C ASN A 8 -15.31 -21.55 3.14
N LEU A 9 -14.10 -21.16 2.73
CA LEU A 9 -13.63 -21.28 1.36
C LEU A 9 -12.45 -22.26 1.33
N SER A 10 -12.78 -23.54 1.17
CA SER A 10 -11.87 -24.53 0.60
C SER A 10 -11.98 -24.52 -0.94
N ALA A 11 -10.90 -24.97 -1.57
CA ALA A 11 -10.66 -25.10 -3.00
C ALA A 11 -11.92 -25.34 -3.86
N ARG A 12 -12.18 -24.42 -4.81
CA ARG A 12 -13.09 -24.68 -5.94
C ARG A 12 -12.28 -25.01 -7.18
N SER A 13 -12.40 -26.28 -7.58
CA SER A 13 -12.03 -26.76 -8.90
C SER A 13 -12.72 -25.95 -10.00
N SER A 14 -11.96 -25.83 -11.08
CA SER A 14 -12.19 -25.03 -12.28
C SER A 14 -13.42 -25.46 -13.08
N LEU A 15 -14.48 -24.66 -13.02
CA LEU A 15 -15.38 -24.45 -14.15
C LEU A 15 -15.16 -23.02 -14.62
N ALA A 16 -14.38 -22.89 -15.69
CA ALA A 16 -14.03 -21.62 -16.33
C ALA A 16 -15.31 -20.91 -16.81
N ARG A 17 -15.87 -20.06 -15.94
CA ARG A 17 -16.86 -19.07 -16.32
C ARG A 17 -16.18 -18.10 -17.28
N LYS A 18 -16.64 -18.08 -18.53
CA LYS A 18 -16.15 -17.17 -19.57
C LYS A 18 -16.27 -15.74 -19.08
N LEU A 19 -15.11 -15.11 -18.86
CA LEU A 19 -14.97 -13.69 -18.53
C LEU A 19 -15.50 -12.84 -19.68
N PRO A 20 -15.96 -11.59 -19.44
CA PRO A 20 -15.76 -10.52 -20.40
C PRO A 20 -14.26 -10.21 -20.41
N SER A 21 -13.46 -11.08 -21.04
CA SER A 21 -12.02 -10.89 -21.18
C SER A 21 -11.78 -9.79 -22.20
N LEU A 22 -11.30 -8.63 -21.76
CA LEU A 22 -10.70 -7.70 -22.71
C LEU A 22 -9.56 -8.43 -23.44
N THR A 23 -9.58 -8.37 -24.77
CA THR A 23 -8.59 -9.08 -25.60
C THR A 23 -7.53 -8.12 -26.13
N PRO A 24 -6.26 -8.56 -26.27
CA PRO A 24 -5.25 -7.79 -26.97
C PRO A 24 -5.75 -7.29 -28.34
N GLY A 25 -5.54 -6.01 -28.62
CA GLY A 25 -6.02 -5.33 -29.83
C GLY A 25 -7.39 -4.65 -29.69
N GLN A 26 -8.21 -5.03 -28.71
CA GLN A 26 -9.50 -4.37 -28.44
C GLN A 26 -9.29 -2.89 -28.10
N VAL A 27 -10.16 -2.01 -28.61
CA VAL A 27 -10.10 -0.57 -28.33
C VAL A 27 -11.28 -0.14 -27.46
N LEU A 28 -10.98 0.37 -26.27
CA LEU A 28 -11.94 1.01 -25.40
C LEU A 28 -12.04 2.50 -25.73
N ARG A 29 -13.25 3.05 -25.68
CA ARG A 29 -13.52 4.46 -25.96
C ARG A 29 -13.69 5.20 -24.64
N GLY A 30 -12.68 5.96 -24.22
CA GLY A 30 -12.79 6.89 -23.10
C GLY A 30 -13.32 8.25 -23.51
N VAL A 31 -13.52 9.12 -22.52
CA VAL A 31 -13.97 10.50 -22.74
C VAL A 31 -12.87 11.29 -23.44
N ARG A 32 -11.63 11.22 -22.92
CA ARG A 32 -10.47 11.97 -23.43
C ARG A 32 -9.71 11.21 -24.52
N TRP A 33 -9.45 9.93 -24.32
CA TRP A 33 -8.66 9.11 -25.25
C TRP A 33 -9.31 7.77 -25.57
N ASN A 34 -8.83 7.12 -26.63
CA ASN A 34 -9.10 5.71 -26.87
C ASN A 34 -7.97 4.87 -26.27
N TYR A 35 -8.25 3.62 -25.88
CA TYR A 35 -7.28 2.74 -25.24
C TYR A 35 -7.25 1.39 -25.94
N ARG A 36 -6.15 1.09 -26.64
CA ARG A 36 -5.93 -0.21 -27.27
C ARG A 36 -5.28 -1.15 -26.26
N ILE A 37 -5.99 -2.21 -25.87
CA ILE A 37 -5.49 -3.23 -24.95
C ILE A 37 -4.28 -3.93 -25.59
N LEU A 38 -3.19 -4.04 -24.84
CA LEU A 38 -1.96 -4.69 -25.26
C LEU A 38 -1.85 -6.08 -24.63
N GLU A 39 -1.94 -6.14 -23.30
CA GLU A 39 -1.75 -7.37 -22.54
C GLU A 39 -2.48 -7.31 -21.20
N HIS A 40 -2.86 -8.48 -20.69
CA HIS A 40 -3.37 -8.64 -19.33
C HIS A 40 -2.20 -8.73 -18.36
N ILE A 41 -2.28 -7.97 -17.26
CA ILE A 41 -1.26 -7.95 -16.21
C ILE A 41 -1.67 -8.94 -15.15
N LYS A 42 -0.90 -10.02 -15.01
CA LYS A 42 -1.07 -10.95 -13.90
C LYS A 42 -0.53 -10.29 -12.64
N GLY A 43 -1.44 -9.93 -11.73
CA GLY A 43 -1.06 -9.46 -10.40
C GLY A 43 -0.63 -10.59 -9.47
N ASP A 44 -0.39 -10.27 -8.22
CA ASP A 44 0.07 -11.19 -7.15
C ASP A 44 -1.04 -12.09 -6.56
N ASN A 45 -2.18 -12.23 -7.26
CA ASN A 45 -3.43 -12.87 -6.82
C ASN A 45 -4.12 -12.21 -5.61
N THR A 46 -3.65 -11.06 -5.13
CA THR A 46 -4.34 -10.27 -4.08
C THR A 46 -5.23 -9.17 -4.68
N HIS A 47 -5.08 -8.88 -5.97
CA HIS A 47 -5.87 -7.86 -6.66
C HIS A 47 -7.31 -8.32 -6.86
N ILE A 48 -8.22 -7.46 -6.42
CA ILE A 48 -9.66 -7.62 -6.57
C ILE A 48 -10.17 -6.99 -7.88
N SER A 49 -9.32 -6.81 -8.89
CA SER A 49 -9.71 -6.22 -10.17
C SER A 49 -8.85 -6.78 -11.29
N ASN A 50 -9.38 -6.80 -12.50
CA ASN A 50 -8.58 -7.15 -13.68
C ASN A 50 -7.82 -5.93 -14.17
N ILE A 51 -6.55 -6.13 -14.50
CA ILE A 51 -5.64 -5.05 -14.88
C ILE A 51 -5.07 -5.35 -16.25
N PHE A 52 -5.09 -4.36 -17.14
CA PHE A 52 -4.56 -4.47 -18.49
C PHE A 52 -3.62 -3.30 -18.77
N LYS A 53 -2.57 -3.57 -19.52
CA LYS A 53 -1.76 -2.53 -20.13
C LYS A 53 -2.41 -2.13 -21.45
N ALA A 54 -2.50 -0.83 -21.70
CA ALA A 54 -3.06 -0.29 -22.93
C ALA A 54 -2.17 0.78 -23.54
N GLN A 55 -2.23 0.89 -24.86
CA GLN A 55 -1.73 2.02 -25.61
C GLN A 55 -2.81 3.10 -25.65
N VAL A 56 -2.45 4.34 -25.29
CA VAL A 56 -3.32 5.50 -25.47
C VAL A 56 -3.31 5.89 -26.94
N VAL A 57 -4.49 6.00 -27.53
CA VAL A 57 -4.70 6.34 -28.93
C VAL A 57 -5.46 7.66 -29.01
N PRO A 58 -4.96 8.67 -29.75
CA PRO A 58 -5.67 9.92 -29.96
C PRO A 58 -7.08 9.67 -30.50
N ARG A 59 -8.05 10.42 -29.98
CA ARG A 59 -9.42 10.36 -30.50
C ARG A 59 -9.48 11.20 -31.77
N ASN A 60 -9.79 10.58 -32.91
CA ASN A 60 -10.08 11.30 -34.16
C ASN A 60 -11.47 11.97 -34.05
N THR A 61 -11.56 13.10 -33.35
CA THR A 61 -12.74 13.96 -33.43
C THR A 61 -12.50 15.02 -34.50
N ARG A 62 -13.34 15.03 -35.54
CA ARG A 62 -13.41 16.11 -36.56
C ARG A 62 -13.80 17.48 -35.97
N VAL A 63 -13.93 17.59 -34.65
CA VAL A 63 -14.14 18.82 -33.90
C VAL A 63 -12.85 19.12 -33.12
N ALA A 64 -11.80 19.46 -33.88
CA ALA A 64 -10.47 19.75 -33.35
C ALA A 64 -10.39 21.22 -32.91
N THR A 65 -10.95 21.55 -31.74
CA THR A 65 -10.63 22.82 -31.07
C THR A 65 -10.36 22.70 -29.56
N LYS A 66 -10.63 21.57 -28.90
CA LYS A 66 -10.41 21.43 -27.44
C LYS A 66 -10.00 20.04 -26.92
N VAL A 67 -9.41 19.16 -27.75
CA VAL A 67 -8.82 17.91 -27.21
C VAL A 67 -7.39 18.22 -26.76
N PRO A 68 -7.01 17.99 -25.49
CA PRO A 68 -5.63 18.14 -25.06
C PRO A 68 -4.73 17.24 -25.93
N LYS A 69 -3.67 17.80 -26.51
CA LYS A 69 -2.59 16.99 -27.10
C LYS A 69 -2.19 15.94 -26.07
N VAL A 70 -1.94 14.71 -26.52
CA VAL A 70 -1.33 13.69 -25.65
C VAL A 70 -0.12 14.34 -24.99
N PRO A 71 -0.06 14.40 -23.65
CA PRO A 71 1.02 15.13 -22.99
C PRO A 71 2.37 14.59 -23.45
N GLN A 72 3.30 15.50 -23.76
CA GLN A 72 4.60 15.20 -24.36
C GLN A 72 5.50 14.32 -23.47
N TRP A 73 5.16 14.20 -22.18
CA TRP A 73 5.83 13.37 -21.18
C TRP A 73 5.32 11.92 -21.12
N LEU A 74 4.29 11.53 -21.86
CA LEU A 74 4.01 10.11 -22.04
C LEU A 74 5.04 9.53 -23.02
N THR A 75 5.83 8.56 -22.55
CA THR A 75 6.77 7.77 -23.35
C THR A 75 6.08 7.31 -24.62
N LEU A 76 6.64 7.58 -25.80
CA LEU A 76 6.05 7.16 -27.07
C LEU A 76 6.28 5.64 -27.26
N PRO A 77 5.24 4.83 -27.51
CA PRO A 77 3.82 5.19 -27.51
C PRO A 77 3.22 5.29 -26.09
N PRO A 78 2.39 6.31 -25.84
CA PRO A 78 1.82 6.59 -24.52
C PRO A 78 1.10 5.37 -23.95
N ARG A 79 1.42 5.00 -22.71
CA ARG A 79 0.83 3.84 -22.02
C ARG A 79 -0.18 4.28 -20.96
N ALA A 80 -1.18 3.44 -20.75
CA ALA A 80 -2.15 3.54 -19.67
C ALA A 80 -2.38 2.17 -19.03
N LEU A 81 -2.83 2.19 -17.78
CA LEU A 81 -3.33 1.03 -17.07
C LEU A 81 -4.86 1.06 -17.10
N ILE A 82 -5.49 -0.02 -17.58
CA ILE A 82 -6.94 -0.20 -17.54
C ILE A 82 -7.27 -1.11 -16.37
N LYS A 83 -8.06 -0.60 -15.42
CA LYS A 83 -8.55 -1.35 -14.27
C LYS A 83 -10.03 -1.61 -14.45
N VAL A 84 -10.42 -2.88 -14.37
CA VAL A 84 -11.80 -3.35 -14.58
C VAL A 84 -12.27 -4.08 -13.32
N ALA A 85 -13.39 -3.68 -12.76
CA ALA A 85 -14.06 -4.39 -11.67
C ALA A 85 -14.47 -5.80 -12.12
N TRP A 86 -14.54 -6.76 -11.20
CA TRP A 86 -15.00 -8.10 -11.54
C TRP A 86 -16.51 -8.09 -11.80
N PRO A 87 -16.99 -8.71 -12.90
CA PRO A 87 -18.42 -8.78 -13.17
C PRO A 87 -19.16 -9.47 -12.02
N ASN A 88 -20.21 -8.84 -11.53
CA ASN A 88 -21.06 -9.32 -10.43
C ASN A 88 -20.34 -9.45 -9.07
N ASP A 89 -19.19 -8.80 -8.88
CA ASP A 89 -18.57 -8.65 -7.57
C ASP A 89 -18.78 -7.23 -7.05
N GLU A 90 -19.80 -7.09 -6.20
CA GLU A 90 -20.21 -5.81 -5.62
C GLU A 90 -19.09 -5.13 -4.82
N ASN A 91 -18.20 -5.90 -4.19
CA ASN A 91 -17.09 -5.34 -3.42
C ASN A 91 -16.08 -4.67 -4.36
N THR A 92 -15.80 -5.29 -5.50
CA THR A 92 -14.85 -4.75 -6.48
C THR A 92 -15.35 -3.47 -7.12
N THR A 93 -16.65 -3.44 -7.44
CA THR A 93 -17.31 -2.24 -7.96
C THR A 93 -17.31 -1.11 -6.93
N LYS A 94 -17.63 -1.41 -5.65
CA LYS A 94 -17.58 -0.41 -4.56
C LYS A 94 -16.17 0.14 -4.35
N CYS A 95 -15.14 -0.71 -4.39
CA CYS A 95 -13.74 -0.28 -4.27
C CYS A 95 -13.33 0.61 -5.46
N LEU A 96 -13.74 0.26 -6.69
CA LEU A 96 -13.44 1.06 -7.87
C LEU A 96 -14.14 2.42 -7.84
N GLN A 97 -15.42 2.46 -7.42
CA GLN A 97 -16.17 3.70 -7.23
C GLN A 97 -15.51 4.59 -6.19
N ARG A 98 -15.07 4.01 -5.07
CA ARG A 98 -14.32 4.73 -4.03
C ARG A 98 -13.00 5.28 -4.58
N GLU A 99 -12.24 4.48 -5.32
CA GLU A 99 -11.00 4.92 -5.98
C GLU A 99 -11.26 6.13 -6.92
N VAL A 100 -12.34 6.10 -7.70
CA VAL A 100 -12.75 7.22 -8.56
C VAL A 100 -13.08 8.47 -7.74
N LEU A 101 -13.82 8.33 -6.64
CA LEU A 101 -14.15 9.46 -5.77
C LEU A 101 -12.90 10.06 -5.13
N THR A 102 -11.96 9.23 -4.69
CA THR A 102 -10.69 9.69 -4.13
C THR A 102 -9.87 10.46 -5.15
N TYR A 103 -9.75 9.98 -6.39
CA TYR A 103 -9.05 10.73 -7.46
C TYR A 103 -9.72 12.05 -7.84
N ARG A 104 -10.99 12.27 -7.47
CA ARG A 104 -11.71 13.53 -7.69
C ARG A 104 -11.50 14.55 -6.58
N LEU A 105 -10.88 14.17 -5.45
CA LEU A 105 -10.51 15.12 -4.41
C LEU A 105 -9.49 16.14 -4.98
N PRO A 106 -9.69 17.46 -4.79
CA PRO A 106 -8.83 18.47 -5.44
C PRO A 106 -7.33 18.32 -5.13
N GLY A 107 -6.97 17.98 -3.89
CA GLY A 107 -5.57 17.74 -3.52
C GLY A 107 -5.00 16.47 -4.14
N VAL A 108 -5.79 15.39 -4.19
CA VAL A 108 -5.36 14.12 -4.81
C VAL A 108 -5.18 14.27 -6.32
N ALA A 109 -6.11 14.95 -7.00
CA ALA A 109 -6.08 15.13 -8.45
C ALA A 109 -4.88 15.97 -8.94
N SER A 110 -4.38 16.87 -8.10
CA SER A 110 -3.30 17.80 -8.44
C SER A 110 -1.92 17.37 -7.93
N ALA A 111 -1.84 16.58 -6.86
CA ALA A 111 -0.58 16.18 -6.26
C ALA A 111 0.18 15.14 -7.10
N GLU A 112 1.50 15.34 -7.24
CA GLU A 112 2.36 14.44 -8.02
C GLU A 112 2.60 13.08 -7.35
N CYS A 113 2.38 13.00 -6.04
CA CYS A 113 2.56 11.78 -5.26
C CYS A 113 1.49 10.71 -5.53
N PHE A 114 0.41 11.03 -6.26
CA PHE A 114 -0.61 10.05 -6.67
C PHE A 114 -0.51 9.72 -8.16
N ARG A 115 -0.82 8.46 -8.49
CA ARG A 115 -1.07 8.04 -9.88
C ARG A 115 -2.22 8.87 -10.46
N LYS A 116 -2.11 9.30 -11.71
CA LYS A 116 -3.19 10.09 -12.34
C LYS A 116 -4.33 9.23 -12.86
N LEU A 117 -5.57 9.71 -12.69
CA LEU A 117 -6.76 9.21 -13.39
C LEU A 117 -6.86 9.87 -14.78
N TYR A 118 -6.76 9.06 -15.83
CA TYR A 118 -6.87 9.53 -17.22
C TYR A 118 -8.32 9.65 -17.66
N ASP A 119 -9.10 8.56 -17.54
CA ASP A 119 -10.52 8.52 -17.91
C ASP A 119 -11.31 7.58 -16.98
N ILE A 120 -12.61 7.85 -16.91
CA ILE A 120 -13.62 6.89 -16.47
C ILE A 120 -14.31 6.42 -17.76
N ILE A 121 -14.15 5.15 -18.11
CA ILE A 121 -14.64 4.60 -19.38
C ILE A 121 -16.11 4.20 -19.22
N ASP A 122 -16.43 3.53 -18.12
CA ASP A 122 -17.77 3.17 -17.68
C ASP A 122 -17.79 2.94 -16.15
N ASP A 123 -18.92 2.52 -15.59
CA ASP A 123 -19.12 2.31 -14.15
C ASP A 123 -18.21 1.23 -13.53
N SER A 124 -17.60 0.39 -14.37
CA SER A 124 -16.75 -0.74 -13.98
C SER A 124 -15.32 -0.64 -14.52
N THR A 125 -14.99 0.41 -15.27
CA THR A 125 -13.73 0.50 -16.01
C THR A 125 -13.14 1.90 -15.93
N ILE A 126 -11.89 2.00 -15.48
CA ILE A 126 -11.12 3.24 -15.46
C ILE A 126 -9.79 3.09 -16.18
N ALA A 127 -9.30 4.21 -16.72
CA ALA A 127 -7.97 4.33 -17.29
C ALA A 127 -7.09 5.22 -16.40
N LEU A 128 -5.91 4.72 -16.09
CA LEU A 128 -4.96 5.31 -15.13
C LEU A 128 -3.61 5.50 -15.80
N GLU A 129 -2.79 6.39 -15.23
CA GLU A 129 -1.39 6.56 -15.61
C GLU A 129 -0.61 5.25 -15.46
N TRP A 130 0.21 4.96 -16.48
CA TRP A 130 1.12 3.82 -16.47
C TRP A 130 2.40 4.19 -15.71
N LEU A 131 2.84 3.29 -14.84
CA LEU A 131 4.18 3.29 -14.25
C LEU A 131 4.81 1.92 -14.52
N ASP A 132 6.14 1.89 -14.71
CA ASP A 132 6.86 0.74 -15.24
C ASP A 132 6.93 -0.47 -14.30
N THR A 133 6.91 -0.25 -12.98
CA THR A 133 7.01 -1.32 -11.98
C THR A 133 6.41 -0.88 -10.64
N THR A 134 6.41 -1.77 -9.64
CA THR A 134 6.03 -1.46 -8.25
C THR A 134 7.19 -1.71 -7.30
N LEU A 135 7.13 -1.16 -6.07
CA LEU A 135 8.15 -1.46 -5.05
C LEU A 135 8.22 -2.96 -4.73
N ALA A 136 7.10 -3.69 -4.82
CA ALA A 136 7.07 -5.15 -4.60
C ALA A 136 7.93 -5.94 -5.60
N GLU A 137 8.09 -5.42 -6.82
CA GLU A 137 8.85 -6.08 -7.89
C GLU A 137 10.34 -5.72 -7.85
N VAL A 138 10.70 -4.63 -7.16
CA VAL A 138 12.09 -4.22 -6.97
C VAL A 138 12.70 -4.99 -5.80
N LYS A 139 13.87 -5.59 -6.03
CA LYS A 139 14.64 -6.25 -4.97
C LYS A 139 15.47 -5.23 -4.21
N TYR A 140 15.46 -5.31 -2.89
CA TYR A 140 16.38 -4.55 -2.05
C TYR A 140 17.83 -5.00 -2.27
N HIS A 141 18.73 -4.04 -2.46
CA HIS A 141 20.17 -4.23 -2.48
C HIS A 141 20.83 -2.98 -1.91
N PRO A 142 21.68 -3.06 -0.87
CA PRO A 142 22.22 -1.89 -0.19
C PRO A 142 23.21 -1.11 -1.07
N ASP A 143 22.71 -0.11 -1.79
CA ASP A 143 23.52 0.82 -2.60
C ASP A 143 22.88 2.22 -2.69
N MET A 144 23.62 3.20 -3.21
CA MET A 144 23.09 4.57 -3.33
C MET A 144 21.87 4.68 -4.25
N LYS A 145 21.71 3.78 -5.23
CA LYS A 145 20.53 3.79 -6.11
C LYS A 145 19.29 3.35 -5.35
N ILE A 146 19.38 2.30 -4.51
CA ILE A 146 18.27 1.86 -3.67
C ILE A 146 17.90 2.94 -2.67
N TYR A 147 18.88 3.62 -2.08
CA TYR A 147 18.60 4.68 -1.11
C TYR A 147 17.95 5.91 -1.78
N SER A 148 18.33 6.25 -3.01
CA SER A 148 17.65 7.24 -3.85
C SER A 148 16.20 6.85 -4.13
N LEU A 149 15.96 5.58 -4.45
CA LEU A 149 14.61 5.06 -4.62
C LEU A 149 13.81 5.14 -3.31
N ILE A 150 14.38 4.75 -2.18
CA ILE A 150 13.75 4.82 -0.85
C ILE A 150 13.37 6.26 -0.51
N LYS A 151 14.27 7.23 -0.76
CA LYS A 151 13.98 8.66 -0.58
C LYS A 151 12.75 9.08 -1.37
N SER A 152 12.68 8.76 -2.66
CA SER A 152 11.52 9.09 -3.50
C SER A 152 10.24 8.40 -3.03
N VAL A 153 10.33 7.13 -2.60
CA VAL A 153 9.19 6.38 -2.06
C VAL A 153 8.65 7.00 -0.79
N LEU A 154 9.50 7.27 0.20
CA LEU A 154 9.06 7.86 1.47
C LEU A 154 8.50 9.26 1.26
N ARG A 155 9.14 10.07 0.42
CA ARG A 155 8.66 11.42 0.08
C ARG A 155 7.28 11.36 -0.55
N ALA A 156 7.06 10.50 -1.55
CA ALA A 156 5.75 10.33 -2.16
C ALA A 156 4.70 9.82 -1.16
N ALA A 157 5.02 8.80 -0.37
CA ALA A 157 4.10 8.19 0.60
C ALA A 157 3.69 9.18 1.70
N PHE A 158 4.62 9.87 2.35
CA PHE A 158 4.28 10.84 3.40
C PHE A 158 3.58 12.09 2.83
N THR A 159 3.97 12.57 1.66
CA THR A 159 3.24 13.67 0.99
C THR A 159 1.80 13.26 0.71
N SER A 160 1.58 12.01 0.29
CA SER A 160 0.22 11.50 0.07
C SER A 160 -0.61 11.49 1.36
N CYS A 161 -0.02 11.16 2.51
CA CYS A 161 -0.71 11.21 3.80
C CYS A 161 -1.12 12.64 4.16
N VAL A 162 -0.23 13.62 3.98
CA VAL A 162 -0.54 15.05 4.23
C VAL A 162 -1.71 15.50 3.36
N VAL A 163 -1.71 15.15 2.07
CA VAL A 163 -2.81 15.52 1.15
C VAL A 163 -4.14 14.86 1.57
N LEU A 164 -4.13 13.61 2.02
CA LEU A 164 -5.35 12.93 2.46
C LEU A 164 -5.86 13.46 3.80
N GLU A 165 -4.97 13.83 4.71
CA GLU A 165 -5.30 14.45 6.01
C GLU A 165 -6.07 15.76 5.83
N ASP A 166 -5.67 16.61 4.87
CA ASP A 166 -6.41 17.83 4.51
C ASP A 166 -7.86 17.55 4.06
N HIS A 167 -8.12 16.34 3.57
CA HIS A 167 -9.45 15.87 3.17
C HIS A 167 -10.11 14.97 4.23
N LYS A 168 -9.51 14.79 5.42
CA LYS A 168 -9.98 13.88 6.48
C LYS A 168 -10.13 12.42 6.01
N HIS A 169 -9.19 11.98 5.18
CA HIS A 169 -9.13 10.61 4.68
C HIS A 169 -7.82 9.92 5.10
N VAL A 170 -7.85 8.59 5.13
CA VAL A 170 -6.69 7.73 5.38
C VAL A 170 -6.62 6.64 4.31
N ASN A 171 -5.43 6.33 3.85
CA ASN A 171 -5.16 5.13 3.06
C ASN A 171 -4.85 3.97 4.01
N THR A 172 -5.70 2.94 4.02
CA THR A 172 -5.49 1.78 4.89
C THR A 172 -4.67 0.67 4.22
N ASP A 173 -4.22 0.83 2.98
CA ASP A 173 -3.57 -0.24 2.19
C ASP A 173 -2.20 0.17 1.67
N PHE A 174 -1.37 0.80 2.50
CA PHE A 174 0.05 0.94 2.19
C PHE A 174 0.73 -0.43 2.18
N LYS A 175 1.24 -0.82 1.02
CA LYS A 175 2.04 -2.02 0.78
C LYS A 175 2.92 -1.83 -0.45
N PRO A 176 4.00 -2.62 -0.62
CA PRO A 176 4.93 -2.40 -1.73
C PRO A 176 4.28 -2.49 -3.13
N ALA A 177 3.23 -3.30 -3.30
CA ALA A 177 2.50 -3.42 -4.57
C ALA A 177 1.70 -2.16 -4.94
N ASN A 178 1.39 -1.29 -3.96
CA ASN A 178 0.66 -0.04 -4.17
C ASN A 178 1.57 1.18 -4.29
N ILE A 179 2.90 0.99 -4.22
CA ILE A 179 3.89 2.02 -4.52
C ILE A 179 4.39 1.79 -5.93
N LEU A 180 4.03 2.70 -6.83
CA LEU A 180 4.29 2.61 -8.25
C LEU A 180 5.55 3.41 -8.60
N LEU A 181 6.37 2.85 -9.49
CA LEU A 181 7.71 3.35 -9.78
C LEU A 181 7.94 3.46 -11.29
N SER A 182 8.68 4.48 -11.70
CA SER A 182 9.21 4.61 -13.07
C SER A 182 10.58 5.28 -13.04
N ASN A 183 11.34 5.13 -14.12
CA ASN A 183 12.68 5.70 -14.24
C ASN A 183 13.66 5.27 -13.13
N ILE A 184 13.47 4.06 -12.56
CA ILE A 184 14.30 3.53 -11.45
C ILE A 184 15.77 3.32 -11.81
N GLN A 185 16.09 3.28 -13.11
CA GLN A 185 17.45 3.15 -13.64
C GLN A 185 18.13 4.50 -13.89
N THR A 186 17.48 5.60 -13.52
CA THR A 186 17.95 6.97 -13.73
C THR A 186 18.02 7.71 -12.40
N ASP A 187 18.67 8.87 -12.40
CA ASP A 187 18.74 9.74 -11.21
C ASP A 187 17.42 10.47 -10.90
N ARG A 188 16.35 10.20 -11.68
CA ARG A 188 15.03 10.84 -11.57
C ARG A 188 13.93 9.80 -11.34
N VAL A 189 14.07 9.05 -10.26
CA VAL A 189 13.06 8.07 -9.84
C VAL A 189 11.72 8.76 -9.62
N ILE A 190 10.68 8.27 -10.30
CA ILE A 190 9.31 8.68 -10.08
C ILE A 190 8.68 7.65 -9.16
N ALA A 191 8.21 8.08 -8.00
CA ALA A 191 7.46 7.26 -7.06
C ALA A 191 6.07 7.86 -6.82
N LYS A 192 5.04 7.02 -6.86
CA LYS A 192 3.65 7.44 -6.67
C LYS A 192 2.86 6.39 -5.89
N VAL A 193 1.92 6.86 -5.08
CA VAL A 193 0.91 6.01 -4.43
C VAL A 193 -0.18 5.69 -5.44
N GLY A 194 -0.47 4.40 -5.59
CA GLY A 194 -1.55 3.86 -6.40
C GLY A 194 -2.60 3.15 -5.56
N ASP A 195 -3.60 2.62 -6.26
CA ASP A 195 -4.74 1.86 -5.71
C ASP A 195 -5.43 2.54 -4.52
N LEU A 196 -6.29 3.52 -4.84
CA LEU A 196 -6.98 4.31 -3.82
C LEU A 196 -8.35 3.74 -3.41
N GLY A 197 -8.61 2.46 -3.72
CA GLY A 197 -9.89 1.81 -3.43
C GLY A 197 -10.17 1.58 -1.95
N LEU A 198 -9.11 1.63 -1.12
CA LEU A 198 -9.18 1.54 0.35
C LEU A 198 -8.79 2.85 1.04
N VAL A 199 -8.89 3.97 0.33
CA VAL A 199 -8.91 5.29 0.96
C VAL A 199 -10.31 5.58 1.48
N VAL A 200 -10.42 5.88 2.77
CA VAL A 200 -11.69 6.09 3.47
C VAL A 200 -11.61 7.30 4.38
N PRO A 201 -12.75 7.90 4.77
CA PRO A 201 -12.83 8.80 5.90
C PRO A 201 -12.10 8.27 7.14
N VAL A 202 -11.44 9.18 7.86
CA VAL A 202 -10.75 8.86 9.12
C VAL A 202 -11.71 8.21 10.10
N GLY A 203 -11.29 7.12 10.73
CA GLY A 203 -12.09 6.42 11.74
C GLY A 203 -13.13 5.44 11.21
N GLU A 204 -13.24 5.25 9.89
CA GLU A 204 -14.26 4.37 9.31
C GLU A 204 -13.94 2.88 9.41
N LEU A 205 -12.67 2.50 9.26
CA LEU A 205 -12.26 1.09 9.13
C LEU A 205 -11.41 0.59 10.31
N PHE A 206 -11.75 -0.61 10.78
CA PHE A 206 -10.99 -1.43 11.71
C PHE A 206 -10.30 -2.57 10.96
N HIS A 207 -9.16 -3.05 11.47
CA HIS A 207 -8.43 -4.22 10.93
C HIS A 207 -8.14 -4.18 9.40
N ALA A 208 -8.15 -3.01 8.77
CA ALA A 208 -8.07 -2.88 7.31
C ALA A 208 -6.63 -2.86 6.77
N GLN A 209 -5.64 -2.57 7.63
CA GLN A 209 -4.23 -2.58 7.23
C GLN A 209 -3.73 -4.02 7.02
N PRO A 210 -2.91 -4.28 5.98
CA PRO A 210 -2.22 -5.55 5.82
C PRO A 210 -1.43 -5.92 7.08
N TYR A 211 -1.40 -7.19 7.48
CA TYR A 211 -0.81 -7.60 8.77
C TYR A 211 0.61 -7.08 9.02
N ALA A 212 1.47 -7.05 7.99
CA ALA A 212 2.84 -6.57 8.12
C ALA A 212 2.96 -5.05 8.26
N MET A 213 1.94 -4.29 7.81
CA MET A 213 1.89 -2.83 7.85
C MET A 213 0.88 -2.31 8.88
N ARG A 214 0.21 -3.21 9.62
CA ARG A 214 -0.82 -2.84 10.57
C ARG A 214 -0.20 -2.24 11.82
N ALA A 215 -0.71 -1.08 12.23
CA ALA A 215 -0.24 -0.37 13.39
C ALA A 215 -0.61 -1.10 14.70
N PRO A 216 0.20 -0.98 15.76
CA PRO A 216 -0.01 -1.70 17.01
C PRO A 216 -1.38 -1.42 17.62
N GLU A 217 -1.83 -0.16 17.58
CA GLU A 217 -3.14 0.23 18.08
C GLU A 217 -4.30 -0.36 17.27
N VAL A 218 -4.11 -0.63 15.98
CA VAL A 218 -5.13 -1.25 15.12
C VAL A 218 -5.28 -2.73 15.44
N PHE A 219 -4.20 -3.42 15.83
CA PHE A 219 -4.31 -4.77 16.41
C PHE A 219 -5.07 -4.77 17.74
N LEU A 220 -5.03 -3.67 18.48
CA LEU A 220 -5.76 -3.49 19.74
C LEU A 220 -7.20 -2.98 19.53
N GLY A 221 -7.76 -3.16 18.34
CA GLY A 221 -9.14 -2.83 18.02
C GLY A 221 -9.41 -1.34 17.81
N LYS A 222 -8.38 -0.49 17.68
CA LYS A 222 -8.59 0.91 17.28
C LYS A 222 -8.79 1.04 15.77
N VAL A 223 -9.51 2.09 15.39
CA VAL A 223 -9.71 2.47 13.99
C VAL A 223 -8.40 2.94 13.35
N CYS A 224 -8.33 2.84 12.02
CA CYS A 224 -7.24 3.44 11.26
C CYS A 224 -7.32 4.98 11.30
N THR A 225 -6.17 5.62 11.51
CA THR A 225 -6.00 7.08 11.64
C THR A 225 -4.81 7.56 10.80
N GLU A 226 -4.58 8.85 10.77
CA GLU A 226 -3.43 9.49 10.14
C GLU A 226 -2.12 8.91 10.69
N LEU A 227 -2.03 8.72 12.00
CA LEU A 227 -0.85 8.16 12.66
C LEU A 227 -0.67 6.67 12.35
N SER A 228 -1.74 5.91 12.11
CA SER A 228 -1.61 4.52 11.69
C SER A 228 -1.04 4.39 10.27
N GLN A 229 -1.25 5.39 9.40
CA GLN A 229 -0.61 5.44 8.08
C GLN A 229 0.91 5.65 8.18
N VAL A 230 1.36 6.49 9.12
CA VAL A 230 2.79 6.73 9.36
C VAL A 230 3.51 5.44 9.73
N TRP A 231 2.91 4.67 10.64
CA TRP A 231 3.40 3.33 10.96
C TRP A 231 3.42 2.42 9.73
N ALA A 232 2.32 2.39 8.97
CA ALA A 232 2.19 1.51 7.81
C ALA A 232 3.28 1.76 6.75
N ILE A 233 3.68 3.03 6.53
CA ILE A 233 4.76 3.38 5.61
C ILE A 233 6.12 2.89 6.13
N GLY A 234 6.43 3.13 7.41
CA GLY A 234 7.67 2.65 8.02
C GLY A 234 7.76 1.12 8.00
N ALA A 235 6.65 0.45 8.33
CA ALA A 235 6.56 -1.01 8.36
C ALA A 235 6.62 -1.61 6.95
N MET A 236 6.00 -0.93 5.97
CA MET A 236 6.12 -1.29 4.55
C MET A 236 7.58 -1.28 4.11
N LEU A 237 8.31 -0.21 4.41
CA LEU A 237 9.71 -0.09 4.04
C LEU A 237 10.57 -1.14 4.76
N LEU A 238 10.40 -1.30 6.08
CA LEU A 238 11.14 -2.29 6.86
C LEU A 238 10.90 -3.71 6.36
N CYS A 239 9.65 -4.10 6.07
CA CYS A 239 9.34 -5.43 5.56
C CYS A 239 9.78 -5.63 4.10
N TRP A 240 9.87 -4.58 3.30
CA TRP A 240 10.44 -4.69 1.96
C TRP A 240 11.96 -4.91 2.00
N ILE A 241 12.67 -4.21 2.89
CA ILE A 241 14.11 -4.39 3.13
C ILE A 241 14.40 -5.76 3.77
N LYS A 242 13.61 -6.13 4.79
CA LYS A 242 13.75 -7.35 5.56
C LYS A 242 12.42 -8.11 5.63
N PRO A 243 12.10 -8.95 4.64
CA PRO A 243 10.86 -9.72 4.61
C PRO A 243 10.65 -10.58 5.86
N GLY A 244 9.41 -10.60 6.33
CA GLY A 244 8.98 -11.46 7.43
C GLY A 244 9.29 -10.98 8.85
N VAL A 245 9.98 -9.84 9.01
CA VAL A 245 10.28 -9.26 10.34
C VAL A 245 9.04 -8.79 11.09
N LEU A 246 7.99 -8.36 10.38
CA LEU A 246 6.67 -8.05 10.93
C LEU A 246 5.57 -8.86 10.23
N GLY A 247 4.36 -8.81 10.79
CA GLY A 247 3.17 -9.44 10.22
C GLY A 247 3.14 -10.96 10.34
N ALA A 248 2.18 -11.56 9.62
CA ALA A 248 1.83 -12.98 9.74
C ALA A 248 2.78 -13.95 9.02
N TRP A 249 3.88 -13.49 8.43
CA TRP A 249 4.82 -14.39 7.75
C TRP A 249 5.38 -15.46 8.70
N GLY A 250 5.47 -16.71 8.24
CA GLY A 250 5.93 -17.83 9.08
C GLY A 250 4.94 -18.26 10.16
N CYS A 251 3.74 -17.67 10.21
CA CYS A 251 2.67 -18.13 11.09
C CYS A 251 2.18 -19.53 10.66
N PRO A 252 2.08 -20.51 11.57
CA PRO A 252 1.66 -21.86 11.21
C PRO A 252 0.16 -21.96 10.88
N PHE A 253 -0.68 -21.05 11.41
CA PHE A 253 -2.13 -21.11 11.25
C PHE A 253 -2.76 -19.72 11.03
N PRO A 254 -3.61 -19.52 10.02
CA PRO A 254 -4.24 -18.22 9.76
C PRO A 254 -5.03 -17.62 10.94
N LEU A 255 -5.61 -18.47 11.79
CA LEU A 255 -6.43 -18.07 12.94
C LEU A 255 -5.64 -17.32 14.03
N ILE A 256 -4.31 -17.45 14.04
CA ILE A 256 -3.45 -16.80 15.04
C ILE A 256 -2.60 -15.69 14.43
N ASN A 257 -2.89 -15.27 13.19
CA ASN A 257 -2.14 -14.23 12.48
C ASN A 257 -2.04 -12.92 13.26
N GLU A 258 -3.09 -12.51 13.97
CA GLU A 258 -3.07 -11.28 14.77
C GLU A 258 -2.12 -11.40 15.96
N ALA A 259 -2.27 -12.45 16.75
CA ALA A 259 -1.41 -12.71 17.90
C ALA A 259 0.06 -12.87 17.49
N TRP A 260 0.32 -13.59 16.39
CA TRP A 260 1.65 -13.75 15.81
C TRP A 260 2.26 -12.41 15.39
N SER A 261 1.48 -11.57 14.72
CA SER A 261 1.94 -10.25 14.26
C SER A 261 2.25 -9.32 15.43
N MET A 262 1.40 -9.30 16.46
CA MET A 262 1.64 -8.55 17.69
C MET A 262 2.90 -9.04 18.41
N ALA A 263 3.08 -10.35 18.54
CA ALA A 263 4.29 -10.93 19.15
C ALA A 263 5.55 -10.44 18.43
N LYS A 264 5.57 -10.42 17.08
CA LYS A 264 6.69 -9.87 16.31
C LYS A 264 6.95 -8.40 16.59
N ILE A 265 5.90 -7.56 16.65
CA ILE A 265 6.07 -6.15 17.00
C ILE A 265 6.74 -6.03 18.37
N GLN A 266 6.31 -6.82 19.37
CA GLN A 266 6.93 -6.82 20.70
C GLN A 266 8.39 -7.30 20.68
N ARG A 267 8.75 -8.26 19.81
CA ARG A 267 10.15 -8.71 19.63
C ARG A 267 11.03 -7.62 19.04
N VAL A 268 10.55 -6.94 18.00
CA VAL A 268 11.27 -5.85 17.32
C VAL A 268 11.34 -4.59 18.20
N PHE A 269 10.27 -4.29 18.93
CA PHE A 269 10.15 -3.13 19.81
C PHE A 269 9.80 -3.57 21.25
N PRO A 270 10.79 -4.02 22.05
CA PRO A 270 10.55 -4.56 23.40
C PRO A 270 9.92 -3.58 24.39
N HIS A 271 10.01 -2.28 24.13
CA HIS A 271 9.39 -1.22 24.93
C HIS A 271 7.89 -1.07 24.65
N TRP A 272 7.37 -1.67 23.56
CA TRP A 272 5.94 -1.73 23.32
C TRP A 272 5.33 -2.84 24.16
N GLU A 273 4.59 -2.44 25.19
CA GLU A 273 3.90 -3.38 26.05
C GLU A 273 2.55 -3.74 25.46
N ILE A 274 2.39 -5.03 25.14
CA ILE A 274 1.07 -5.58 24.85
C ILE A 274 0.23 -5.50 26.15
N PRO A 275 -0.97 -4.88 26.13
CA PRO A 275 -1.81 -4.73 27.31
C PRO A 275 -2.05 -6.04 28.06
N SER A 276 -2.25 -5.96 29.38
CA SER A 276 -2.67 -7.12 30.16
C SER A 276 -4.09 -7.55 29.75
N PRO A 277 -4.38 -8.87 29.64
CA PRO A 277 -5.72 -9.38 29.29
C PRO A 277 -6.85 -8.86 30.19
N GLU A 278 -6.54 -8.46 31.43
CA GLU A 278 -7.50 -7.90 32.40
C GLU A 278 -7.96 -6.49 32.02
N MET A 279 -7.20 -5.76 31.20
CA MET A 279 -7.54 -4.42 30.72
C MET A 279 -8.39 -4.44 29.44
N ILE A 280 -8.68 -5.63 28.90
CA ILE A 280 -9.40 -5.81 27.64
C ILE A 280 -10.79 -6.37 27.92
N GLU A 281 -11.83 -5.62 27.56
CA GLU A 281 -13.22 -6.03 27.72
C GLU A 281 -13.65 -7.04 26.63
N ASP A 282 -13.17 -6.87 25.40
CA ASP A 282 -13.52 -7.75 24.28
C ASP A 282 -12.87 -9.15 24.46
N VAL A 283 -13.71 -10.18 24.51
CA VAL A 283 -13.30 -11.56 24.80
C VAL A 283 -12.37 -12.13 23.72
N ILE A 284 -12.60 -11.78 22.46
CA ILE A 284 -11.80 -12.27 21.33
C ILE A 284 -10.42 -11.60 21.39
N LEU A 285 -10.39 -10.27 21.51
CA LEU A 285 -9.16 -9.50 21.62
C LEU A 285 -8.36 -9.92 22.86
N LYS A 286 -9.01 -10.20 23.99
CA LYS A 286 -8.37 -10.72 25.20
C LYS A 286 -7.61 -12.03 24.93
N THR A 287 -8.21 -12.92 24.15
CA THR A 287 -7.58 -14.18 23.74
C THR A 287 -6.37 -13.92 22.85
N VAL A 288 -6.51 -13.05 21.84
CA VAL A 288 -5.44 -12.65 20.92
C VAL A 288 -4.25 -12.04 21.67
N VAL A 289 -4.51 -11.11 22.58
CA VAL A 289 -3.53 -10.42 23.44
C VAL A 289 -2.78 -11.41 24.32
N ASN A 290 -3.49 -12.35 24.96
CA ASN A 290 -2.88 -13.39 25.78
C ASN A 290 -1.96 -14.30 24.96
N SER A 291 -2.43 -14.76 23.79
CA SER A 291 -1.63 -15.56 22.86
C SER A 291 -0.40 -14.80 22.38
N ALA A 292 -0.52 -13.51 22.02
CA ALA A 292 0.60 -12.71 21.55
C ALA A 292 1.73 -12.62 22.59
N ARG A 293 1.36 -12.41 23.86
CA ARG A 293 2.31 -12.35 24.97
C ARG A 293 3.05 -13.68 25.14
N SER A 294 2.32 -14.79 25.21
CA SER A 294 2.91 -16.13 25.31
C SER A 294 3.82 -16.44 24.11
N PHE A 295 3.35 -16.17 22.89
CA PHE A 295 4.13 -16.38 21.67
C PHE A 295 5.45 -15.61 21.66
N SER A 296 5.44 -14.35 22.11
CA SER A 296 6.66 -13.54 22.18
C SER A 296 7.74 -14.09 23.11
N GLN A 297 7.34 -14.93 24.07
CA GLN A 297 8.20 -15.48 25.13
C GLN A 297 8.58 -16.93 24.89
N GLU A 298 7.71 -17.72 24.27
CA GLU A 298 7.82 -19.19 24.26
C GLU A 298 8.15 -19.78 22.89
N VAL A 299 7.85 -19.07 21.80
CA VAL A 299 8.00 -19.59 20.43
C VAL A 299 9.41 -19.32 19.90
N PRO A 300 10.25 -20.35 19.65
CA PRO A 300 11.64 -20.17 19.25
C PRO A 300 11.82 -19.34 17.97
N GLU A 301 10.94 -19.52 16.98
CA GLU A 301 10.98 -18.77 15.72
C GLU A 301 10.75 -17.27 15.93
N LEU A 302 9.93 -16.90 16.92
CA LEU A 302 9.69 -15.50 17.29
C LEU A 302 10.80 -14.96 18.20
N GLN A 303 11.37 -15.79 19.06
CA GLN A 303 12.54 -15.41 19.86
C GLN A 303 13.76 -15.07 19.00
N ALA A 304 13.90 -15.73 17.84
CA ALA A 304 14.96 -15.45 16.87
C ALA A 304 14.88 -14.04 16.27
N ILE A 305 13.71 -13.39 16.31
CA ILE A 305 13.56 -11.98 15.93
C ILE A 305 14.22 -11.12 17.01
N LEU A 306 15.15 -10.29 16.57
CA LEU A 306 15.93 -9.39 17.40
C LEU A 306 15.25 -8.02 17.53
N PRO A 307 15.66 -7.20 18.51
CA PRO A 307 15.26 -5.80 18.57
C PRO A 307 15.67 -5.03 17.32
N PHE A 308 14.90 -3.98 16.99
CA PHE A 308 15.00 -3.16 15.78
C PHE A 308 16.44 -2.82 15.34
N ASP A 309 17.27 -2.31 16.26
CA ASP A 309 18.65 -1.90 15.95
C ASP A 309 19.56 -3.06 15.54
N LYS A 310 19.25 -4.28 15.99
CA LYS A 310 19.99 -5.47 15.59
C LYS A 310 19.48 -5.99 14.27
N GLU A 311 18.15 -5.98 14.05
CA GLU A 311 17.56 -6.43 12.78
C GLU A 311 18.02 -5.58 11.60
N THR A 312 18.03 -4.26 11.77
CA THR A 312 18.49 -3.31 10.74
C THR A 312 19.97 -3.49 10.38
N LYS A 313 20.82 -3.85 11.35
CA LYS A 313 22.23 -4.18 11.09
C LYS A 313 22.40 -5.41 10.19
N THR A 314 21.49 -6.38 10.25
CA THR A 314 21.58 -7.60 9.41
C THR A 314 21.31 -7.36 7.92
N VAL A 315 20.81 -6.18 7.56
CA VAL A 315 20.43 -5.80 6.18
C VAL A 315 21.21 -4.60 5.67
N GLU A 316 22.29 -4.22 6.37
CA GLU A 316 23.28 -3.23 5.93
C GLU A 316 22.67 -1.88 5.49
N ILE A 317 21.61 -1.43 6.17
CA ILE A 317 21.09 -0.07 5.92
C ILE A 317 22.00 0.98 6.59
N PRO A 318 22.17 2.17 5.98
CA PRO A 318 22.99 3.24 6.55
C PRO A 318 22.37 3.77 7.85
N GLN A 319 23.20 4.44 8.65
CA GLN A 319 22.77 4.95 9.95
C GLN A 319 21.64 5.99 9.80
N GLU A 320 21.70 6.82 8.77
CA GLU A 320 20.71 7.86 8.46
C GLU A 320 19.34 7.25 8.18
N LEU A 321 19.29 6.15 7.41
CA LEU A 321 18.03 5.42 7.17
C LEU A 321 17.54 4.70 8.42
N THR A 322 18.46 4.16 9.23
CA THR A 322 18.13 3.50 10.50
C THR A 322 17.50 4.50 11.48
N ASP A 323 18.08 5.69 11.60
CA ASP A 323 17.58 6.76 12.46
C ASP A 323 16.22 7.27 11.99
N LEU A 324 16.05 7.46 10.68
CA LEU A 324 14.75 7.82 10.10
C LEU A 324 13.68 6.76 10.35
N LEU A 325 13.99 5.47 10.14
CA LEU A 325 13.06 4.39 10.44
C LEU A 325 12.73 4.32 11.94
N ARG A 326 13.70 4.56 12.83
CA ARG A 326 13.46 4.63 14.28
C ARG A 326 12.52 5.77 14.65
N PHE A 327 12.65 6.93 13.99
CA PHE A 327 11.77 8.07 14.19
C PHE A 327 10.33 7.82 13.70
N ILE A 328 10.17 7.06 12.61
CA ILE A 328 8.86 6.73 12.04
C ILE A 328 8.16 5.60 12.81
N LEU A 329 8.89 4.52 13.10
CA LEU A 329 8.37 3.27 13.67
C LEU A 329 8.27 3.35 15.20
N VAL A 330 7.42 4.26 15.68
CA VAL A 330 7.12 4.42 17.10
C VAL A 330 5.82 3.66 17.43
N PRO A 331 5.89 2.59 18.24
CA PRO A 331 4.71 1.79 18.55
C PRO A 331 3.67 2.54 19.39
N ASP A 332 4.13 3.39 20.31
CA ASP A 332 3.24 4.24 21.11
C ASP A 332 2.64 5.34 20.25
N LEU A 333 1.31 5.29 20.12
CA LEU A 333 0.53 6.25 19.34
C LEU A 333 0.73 7.69 19.82
N LYS A 334 0.96 7.93 21.12
CA LYS A 334 1.05 9.30 21.67
C LYS A 334 2.33 10.02 21.26
N THR A 335 3.38 9.27 20.93
CA THR A 335 4.71 9.80 20.61
C THR A 335 5.06 9.62 19.14
N ARG A 336 4.21 8.93 18.36
CA ARG A 336 4.39 8.76 16.92
C ARG A 336 4.27 10.09 16.18
N PRO A 337 5.21 10.44 15.28
CA PRO A 337 5.14 11.69 14.54
C PRO A 337 3.99 11.67 13.51
N SER A 338 3.50 12.85 13.14
CA SER A 338 2.64 13.02 11.96
C SER A 338 3.44 12.88 10.67
N ALA A 339 2.77 12.65 9.54
CA ALA A 339 3.42 12.60 8.23
C ALA A 339 4.14 13.92 7.87
N SER A 340 3.53 15.06 8.19
CA SER A 340 4.14 16.39 8.03
C SER A 340 5.37 16.56 8.91
N SER A 341 5.33 16.05 10.15
CA SER A 341 6.48 16.09 11.06
C SER A 341 7.65 15.24 10.56
N VAL A 342 7.38 14.07 9.94
CA VAL A 342 8.42 13.25 9.31
C VAL A 342 9.08 13.98 8.14
N LEU A 343 8.29 14.56 7.23
CA LEU A 343 8.84 15.29 6.08
C LEU A 343 9.69 16.51 6.48
N ALA A 344 9.37 17.14 7.61
CA ALA A 344 10.11 18.29 8.14
C ALA A 344 11.22 17.91 9.14
N SER A 345 11.42 16.61 9.40
CA SER A 345 12.32 16.15 10.46
C SER A 345 13.79 16.22 10.06
N ARG A 346 14.67 16.35 11.06
CA ARG A 346 16.12 16.33 10.86
C ARG A 346 16.60 14.98 10.36
N GLU A 347 15.95 13.89 10.79
CA GLU A 347 16.24 12.52 10.37
C GLU A 347 15.96 12.34 8.87
N PHE A 348 14.83 12.88 8.39
CA PHE A 348 14.52 12.85 6.96
C PHE A 348 15.54 13.66 6.18
N GLN A 349 15.82 14.90 6.60
CA GLN A 349 16.81 15.76 5.95
C GLN A 349 18.20 15.11 5.88
N ARG A 350 18.68 14.51 6.97
CA ARG A 350 19.98 13.81 7.00
C ARG A 350 20.04 12.65 6.01
N PHE A 351 18.96 11.87 5.91
CA PHE A 351 18.89 10.80 4.92
C PHE A 351 18.88 11.36 3.49
N GLU A 352 18.20 12.48 3.25
CA GLU A 352 18.23 13.12 1.94
C GLU A 352 19.62 13.65 1.56
N ASP A 353 20.31 14.26 2.52
CA ASP A 353 21.68 14.75 2.33
C ASP A 353 22.63 13.58 2.03
N TYR A 354 22.54 12.48 2.79
CA TYR A 354 23.34 11.27 2.56
C TYR A 354 23.20 10.69 1.14
N VAL A 355 21.98 10.74 0.60
CA VAL A 355 21.64 10.18 -0.73
C VAL A 355 21.92 11.16 -1.88
N SER A 356 22.17 12.43 -1.57
CA SER A 356 22.41 13.48 -2.58
C SER A 356 23.89 13.76 -2.82
N VAL A 357 24.77 13.05 -2.11
CA VAL A 357 26.23 12.96 -2.34
C VAL A 357 26.50 11.90 -3.40
#